data_AF-A0A4P7HER4-F1
#
_entry.id   AF-A0A4P7HER4-F1
#
_cell.length_a   1.000
_cell.length_b   1.000
_cell.length_c   1.000
_cell.angle_alpha   90.00
_cell.angle_beta   90.00
_cell.angle_gamma   90.00
#
_symmetry.space_group_name_H-M   'P 1'
#
loop_
_entity.id
_entity.type
_entity.pdbx_description
1 polymer ?
#
loop_
_entity_poly.entity_id
_entity_poly.type
_entity_poly.pdbx_seq_one_letter_code
_entity_poly.pdbx_strand_id
1 'polypeptide(L)'
;MPDNEFGYTKWGMDWVRLAEPIRQTRPEPLLPRARSIARNHGVQATIEGRVVRATIHRGGEASVIHLEVAPLTRAAITAIGEVVPDTTVLTDEMHRAMVDAGCTVAPVLAGTDCSCKARSARCLHVLAVFYDMARRVDENPRLALEIQGYFQAAQDDSPAPVEVPRWVPINTFDPANYFGVARTDALRV
;
A
#
# COMPACT_ATOMS: atom_id res chain seq x y z
N MET A 1 11.17 14.02 -25.67
CA MET A 1 9.89 13.66 -25.04
C MET A 1 9.57 14.78 -24.07
N PRO A 2 8.32 15.30 -23.97
CA PRO A 2 8.04 16.26 -22.92
C PRO A 2 8.38 15.57 -21.60
N ASP A 3 9.18 16.21 -20.76
CA ASP A 3 9.54 15.68 -19.44
C ASP A 3 8.23 15.43 -18.69
N ASN A 4 7.85 14.16 -18.60
CA ASN A 4 6.66 13.75 -17.88
C ASN A 4 7.03 13.83 -16.41
N GLU A 5 6.86 15.01 -15.84
CA GLU A 5 7.24 15.35 -14.46
C GLU A 5 6.60 14.40 -13.42
N PHE A 6 5.44 13.84 -13.76
CA PHE A 6 4.72 12.85 -12.98
C PHE A 6 4.35 11.66 -13.86
N GLY A 7 4.33 10.46 -13.28
CA GLY A 7 4.01 9.22 -13.96
C GLY A 7 5.03 8.84 -15.02
N TYR A 8 6.32 9.01 -14.73
CA TYR A 8 7.37 8.52 -15.62
C TYR A 8 7.59 7.01 -15.47
N THR A 9 7.17 6.41 -14.35
CA THR A 9 6.99 4.96 -14.21
C THR A 9 5.54 4.58 -14.51
N LYS A 10 5.28 3.33 -14.89
CA LYS A 10 3.91 2.82 -15.04
C LYS A 10 3.14 2.82 -13.71
N TRP A 11 3.84 2.61 -12.61
CA TRP A 11 3.29 2.64 -11.26
C TRP A 11 2.81 4.04 -10.86
N GLY A 12 3.61 5.08 -11.09
CA GLY A 12 3.21 6.47 -10.83
C GLY A 12 2.16 6.97 -11.82
N MET A 13 2.19 6.49 -13.07
CA MET A 13 1.18 6.81 -14.08
C MET A 13 -0.23 6.38 -13.67
N ASP A 14 -0.38 5.30 -12.89
CA ASP A 14 -1.69 4.90 -12.37
C ASP A 14 -2.29 5.93 -11.40
N TRP A 15 -1.45 6.66 -10.64
CA TRP A 15 -1.89 7.79 -9.82
C TRP A 15 -2.22 9.02 -10.67
N VAL A 16 -1.42 9.30 -11.72
CA VAL A 16 -1.74 10.38 -12.67
C VAL A 16 -3.11 10.14 -13.31
N ARG A 17 -3.46 8.90 -13.63
CA ARG A 17 -4.77 8.55 -14.22
C ARG A 17 -5.96 8.79 -13.29
N LEU A 18 -5.77 8.90 -11.98
CA LEU A 18 -6.82 9.37 -11.06
C LEU A 18 -7.12 10.87 -11.28
N ALA A 19 -6.09 11.67 -11.52
CA ALA A 19 -6.23 13.09 -11.85
C ALA A 19 -6.68 13.29 -13.30
N GLU A 20 -6.14 12.51 -14.23
CA GLU A 20 -6.32 12.61 -15.68
C GLU A 20 -6.89 11.30 -16.27
N PRO A 21 -8.20 11.01 -16.06
CA PRO A 21 -8.80 9.79 -16.61
C PRO A 21 -8.76 9.78 -18.13
N ILE A 22 -8.48 8.60 -18.72
CA ILE A 22 -8.36 8.41 -20.18
C ILE A 22 -9.64 8.83 -20.92
N ARG A 23 -10.80 8.61 -20.30
CA ARG A 23 -12.10 9.01 -20.86
C ARG A 23 -12.56 10.30 -20.18
N GLN A 24 -12.15 11.43 -20.73
CA GLN A 24 -12.63 12.74 -20.28
C GLN A 24 -13.40 13.44 -21.39
N THR A 25 -14.64 13.84 -21.11
CA THR A 25 -15.50 14.51 -22.11
C THR A 25 -15.23 16.01 -22.23
N ARG A 26 -14.56 16.61 -21.23
CA ARG A 26 -14.20 18.04 -21.18
C ARG A 26 -12.88 18.24 -20.44
N PRO A 27 -12.04 19.22 -20.81
CA PRO A 27 -10.80 19.52 -20.08
C PRO A 27 -11.08 19.86 -18.61
N GLU A 28 -10.26 19.37 -17.68
CA GLU A 28 -10.30 19.77 -16.27
C GLU A 28 -9.46 21.04 -16.06
N PRO A 29 -10.08 22.22 -15.82
CA PRO A 29 -9.35 23.47 -15.72
C PRO A 29 -8.44 23.57 -14.48
N LEU A 30 -8.63 22.71 -13.48
CA LEU A 30 -7.83 22.72 -12.26
C LEU A 30 -6.47 22.03 -12.41
N LEU A 31 -6.25 21.20 -13.44
CA LEU A 31 -5.04 20.38 -13.58
C LEU A 31 -3.74 21.19 -13.62
N PRO A 32 -3.59 22.27 -14.41
CA PRO A 32 -2.32 23.01 -14.45
C PRO A 32 -1.92 23.55 -13.08
N ARG A 33 -2.91 23.96 -12.29
CA ARG A 33 -2.68 24.48 -10.94
C ARG A 33 -2.43 23.36 -9.93
N ALA A 34 -3.11 22.22 -10.05
CA ALA A 34 -2.85 21.04 -9.23
C ALA A 34 -1.41 20.54 -9.41
N ARG A 35 -0.97 20.41 -10.68
CA ARG A 35 0.42 20.07 -11.04
C ARG A 35 1.41 21.05 -10.45
N SER A 36 1.13 22.35 -10.56
CA SER A 36 2.00 23.39 -9.99
C SER A 36 2.14 23.26 -8.47
N ILE A 37 1.07 22.92 -7.74
CA ILE A 37 1.15 22.72 -6.29
C ILE A 37 2.03 21.53 -5.95
N ALA A 38 1.83 20.38 -6.62
CA ALA A 38 2.62 19.18 -6.38
C ALA A 38 4.11 19.39 -6.73
N ARG A 39 4.38 20.00 -7.89
CA ARG A 39 5.74 20.34 -8.35
C ARG A 39 6.53 21.14 -7.33
N ASN A 40 5.89 22.14 -6.73
CA ASN A 40 6.55 23.04 -5.79
C ASN A 40 6.48 22.54 -4.34
N HIS A 41 6.29 21.23 -4.13
CA HIS A 41 6.19 20.61 -2.81
C HIS A 41 5.14 21.27 -1.89
N GLY A 42 4.05 21.78 -2.48
CA GLY A 42 2.96 22.42 -1.74
C GLY A 42 2.04 21.44 -1.00
N VAL A 43 2.28 20.14 -1.13
CA VAL A 43 1.54 19.07 -0.47
C VAL A 43 2.41 18.49 0.66
N GLN A 44 1.93 18.64 1.90
CA GLN A 44 2.53 17.97 3.05
C GLN A 44 1.69 16.73 3.38
N ALA A 45 2.12 15.56 2.92
CA ALA A 45 1.38 14.32 3.13
C ALA A 45 2.14 13.26 3.95
N THR A 46 1.41 12.59 4.84
CA THR A 46 1.79 11.36 5.53
C THR A 46 0.95 10.20 5.03
N ILE A 47 1.53 9.00 5.07
CA ILE A 47 0.88 7.76 4.64
C ILE A 47 0.87 6.83 5.85
N GLU A 48 -0.31 6.40 6.25
CA GLU A 48 -0.52 5.49 7.38
C GLU A 48 -1.36 4.30 6.89
N GLY A 49 -0.68 3.17 6.63
CA GLY A 49 -1.30 2.02 5.98
C GLY A 49 -1.89 2.40 4.62
N ARG A 50 -3.21 2.31 4.50
CA ARG A 50 -3.96 2.62 3.26
C ARG A 50 -4.49 4.05 3.18
N VAL A 51 -4.11 4.91 4.14
CA VAL A 51 -4.64 6.26 4.26
C VAL A 51 -3.56 7.29 3.95
N VAL A 52 -3.87 8.23 3.04
CA VAL A 52 -3.08 9.43 2.81
C VAL A 52 -3.74 10.60 3.54
N ARG A 53 -3.02 11.19 4.49
CA ARG A 53 -3.42 12.46 5.12
C ARG A 53 -2.52 13.55 4.56
N ALA A 54 -3.12 14.59 3.99
CA ALA A 54 -2.36 15.69 3.43
C ALA A 54 -2.88 17.04 3.89
N THR A 55 -1.97 18.01 3.99
CA THR A 55 -2.28 19.42 4.25
C THR A 55 -1.71 20.27 3.13
N ILE A 56 -2.51 21.22 2.65
CA ILE A 56 -2.10 22.22 1.67
C ILE A 56 -2.41 23.60 2.24
N HIS A 57 -1.39 24.44 2.36
CA HIS A 57 -1.52 25.83 2.81
C HIS A 57 -1.63 26.77 1.62
N ARG A 58 -2.68 27.58 1.57
CA ARG A 58 -2.86 28.60 0.53
C ARG A 58 -3.60 29.82 1.05
N GLY A 59 -3.01 31.00 0.85
CA GLY A 59 -3.68 32.28 1.09
C GLY A 59 -4.19 32.45 2.53
N GLY A 60 -3.46 31.92 3.51
CA GLY A 60 -3.84 31.95 4.93
C GLY A 60 -4.80 30.84 5.38
N GLU A 61 -5.37 30.05 4.46
CA GLU A 61 -6.19 28.88 4.79
C GLU A 61 -5.38 27.58 4.63
N ALA A 62 -5.62 26.61 5.51
CA ALA A 62 -5.09 25.24 5.39
C ALA A 62 -6.24 24.29 5.04
N SER A 63 -6.10 23.56 3.94
CA SER A 63 -7.02 22.47 3.59
C SER A 63 -6.41 21.15 4.00
N VAL A 64 -7.21 20.30 4.65
CA VAL A 64 -6.86 18.93 5.03
C VAL A 64 -7.55 17.99 4.05
N ILE A 65 -6.81 17.01 3.57
CA ILE A 65 -7.25 16.01 2.60
C ILE A 65 -7.06 14.63 3.22
N HIS A 66 -8.06 13.78 3.05
CA HIS A 66 -8.03 12.40 3.47
C HIS A 66 -8.37 11.51 2.28
N LEU A 67 -7.42 10.68 1.84
CA LEU A 67 -7.65 9.67 0.81
C LEU A 67 -7.54 8.30 1.45
N GLU A 68 -8.53 7.45 1.23
CA GLU A 68 -8.44 6.04 1.58
C GLU A 68 -8.34 5.20 0.31
N VAL A 69 -7.31 4.36 0.23
CA VAL A 69 -7.09 3.44 -0.87
C VAL A 69 -7.69 2.07 -0.50
N ALA A 70 -8.47 1.49 -1.42
CA ALA A 70 -9.02 0.16 -1.26
C ALA A 70 -7.89 -0.88 -1.16
N PRO A 71 -8.06 -1.93 -0.33
CA PRO A 71 -7.06 -2.99 -0.27
C PRO A 71 -7.03 -3.79 -1.57
N LEU A 72 -5.88 -4.39 -1.88
CA LEU A 72 -5.80 -5.40 -2.92
C LEU A 72 -6.71 -6.59 -2.57
N THR A 73 -7.33 -7.17 -3.60
CA THR A 73 -8.05 -8.42 -3.44
C THR A 73 -7.06 -9.56 -3.21
N ARG A 74 -7.50 -10.65 -2.56
CA ARG A 74 -6.66 -11.84 -2.39
C ARG A 74 -6.15 -12.40 -3.73
N ALA A 75 -7.02 -12.41 -4.75
CA ALA A 75 -6.64 -12.83 -6.09
C ALA A 75 -5.50 -11.96 -6.67
N ALA A 76 -5.55 -10.64 -6.45
CA ALA A 76 -4.48 -9.75 -6.87
C ALA A 76 -3.18 -10.00 -6.10
N ILE A 77 -3.25 -10.22 -4.79
CA ILE A 77 -2.07 -10.55 -3.96
C ILE A 77 -1.40 -11.84 -4.45
N THR A 78 -2.17 -12.90 -4.70
CA THR A 78 -1.65 -14.16 -5.24
C THR A 78 -1.01 -13.96 -6.61
N ALA A 79 -1.68 -13.24 -7.52
CA ALA A 79 -1.14 -12.97 -8.85
C ALA A 79 0.17 -12.16 -8.79
N ILE A 80 0.28 -11.19 -7.88
CA ILE A 80 1.53 -10.44 -7.66
C ILE A 80 2.64 -11.40 -7.21
N GLY A 81 2.38 -12.29 -6.26
CA GLY A 81 3.37 -13.27 -5.78
C GLY A 81 3.86 -14.25 -6.86
N GLU A 82 3.03 -14.53 -7.87
CA GLU A 82 3.39 -15.40 -9.00
C GLU A 82 4.16 -14.66 -10.10
N VAL A 83 3.79 -13.41 -10.37
CA VAL A 83 4.34 -12.62 -11.49
C VAL A 83 5.58 -11.82 -11.10
N VAL A 84 5.64 -11.36 -9.84
CA VAL A 84 6.67 -10.45 -9.35
C VAL A 84 7.64 -11.23 -8.45
N PRO A 85 8.82 -11.63 -8.96
CA PRO A 85 9.77 -12.43 -8.18
C PRO A 85 10.36 -11.68 -6.99
N ASP A 86 10.48 -10.35 -7.08
CA ASP A 86 10.98 -9.49 -6.01
C ASP A 86 10.14 -8.22 -5.92
N THR A 87 9.45 -8.05 -4.79
CA THR A 87 8.59 -6.89 -4.53
C THR A 87 9.33 -5.73 -3.86
N THR A 88 10.63 -5.84 -3.65
CA THR A 88 11.49 -4.74 -3.18
C THR A 88 11.91 -3.82 -4.31
N VAL A 89 12.00 -4.33 -5.53
CA VAL A 89 12.36 -3.58 -6.74
C VAL A 89 11.32 -3.83 -7.83
N LEU A 90 10.34 -2.94 -7.96
CA LEU A 90 9.30 -3.05 -8.99
C LEU A 90 9.70 -2.29 -10.25
N THR A 91 9.67 -2.97 -11.39
CA THR A 91 9.94 -2.37 -12.71
C THR A 91 8.66 -2.17 -13.52
N ASP A 92 8.77 -1.45 -14.64
CA ASP A 92 7.68 -1.26 -15.59
C ASP A 92 7.35 -2.56 -16.37
N GLU A 93 8.31 -3.47 -16.53
CA GLU A 93 8.08 -4.82 -17.07
C GLU A 93 7.18 -5.62 -16.14
N MET A 94 7.42 -5.56 -14.83
CA MET A 94 6.59 -6.24 -13.83
C MET A 94 5.17 -5.66 -13.81
N HIS A 95 5.02 -4.33 -13.89
CA HIS A 95 3.71 -3.68 -14.04
C HIS A 95 2.97 -4.20 -15.28
N ARG A 96 3.64 -4.25 -16.42
CA ARG A 96 3.05 -4.77 -17.67
C ARG A 96 2.65 -6.24 -17.53
N ALA A 97 3.51 -7.08 -16.96
CA ALA A 97 3.21 -8.49 -16.75
C ALA A 97 1.97 -8.69 -15.85
N MET A 98 1.78 -7.86 -14.83
CA MET A 98 0.57 -7.85 -14.00
C MET A 98 -0.69 -7.53 -14.81
N VAL A 99 -0.63 -6.49 -15.64
CA VAL A 99 -1.75 -6.08 -16.51
C VAL A 99 -2.05 -7.15 -17.55
N ASP A 100 -1.03 -7.76 -18.15
CA ASP A 100 -1.17 -8.83 -19.14
C ASP A 100 -1.76 -10.11 -18.53
N ALA A 101 -1.49 -10.37 -17.24
CA ALA A 101 -2.12 -11.42 -16.44
C ALA A 101 -3.56 -11.08 -15.99
N GLY A 102 -4.12 -9.94 -16.41
CA GLY A 102 -5.47 -9.50 -16.08
C GLY A 102 -5.63 -8.96 -14.66
N CYS A 103 -4.52 -8.70 -13.96
CA CYS A 103 -4.53 -8.15 -12.61
C CYS A 103 -4.28 -6.63 -12.65
N THR A 104 -5.22 -5.85 -12.14
CA THR A 104 -5.04 -4.41 -11.98
C THR A 104 -4.33 -4.11 -10.66
N VAL A 105 -3.20 -3.42 -10.75
CA VAL A 105 -2.45 -2.88 -9.60
C VAL A 105 -2.65 -1.37 -9.43
N ALA A 106 -3.47 -0.75 -10.28
CA ALA A 106 -3.83 0.65 -10.16
C ALA A 106 -4.63 0.89 -8.88
N PRO A 107 -4.33 1.96 -8.12
CA PRO A 107 -5.03 2.26 -6.87
C PRO A 107 -6.50 2.57 -7.12
N VAL A 108 -7.37 2.01 -6.30
CA VAL A 108 -8.80 2.35 -6.25
C VAL A 108 -9.05 3.12 -4.96
N LEU A 109 -9.76 4.25 -5.04
CA LEU A 109 -10.10 5.03 -3.85
C LEU A 109 -11.37 4.47 -3.20
N ALA A 110 -11.26 4.06 -1.94
CA ALA A 110 -12.39 3.70 -1.09
C ALA A 110 -13.10 4.94 -0.52
N GLY A 111 -12.34 6.03 -0.32
CA GLY A 111 -12.86 7.28 0.22
C GLY A 111 -12.01 8.48 -0.15
N THR A 112 -12.65 9.65 -0.26
CA THR A 112 -11.99 10.92 -0.54
C THR A 112 -12.73 12.02 0.18
N ASP A 113 -12.03 12.75 1.04
CA ASP A 113 -12.56 13.92 1.73
C ASP A 113 -11.55 15.08 1.69
N CYS A 114 -12.08 16.30 1.64
CA CYS A 114 -11.28 17.52 1.68
C CYS A 114 -12.04 18.65 2.36
N SER A 115 -11.41 19.30 3.35
CA SER A 115 -12.02 20.38 4.14
C SER A 115 -12.26 21.68 3.36
N CYS A 116 -11.86 21.76 2.09
CA CYS A 116 -12.02 22.96 1.29
C CYS A 116 -13.49 23.24 0.93
N LYS A 117 -13.77 24.50 0.61
CA LYS A 117 -15.14 24.98 0.32
C LYS A 117 -15.77 24.32 -0.92
N ALA A 118 -14.97 23.75 -1.83
CA ALA A 118 -15.50 23.07 -3.01
C ALA A 118 -16.22 21.75 -2.68
N ARG A 119 -15.86 21.07 -1.57
CA ARG A 119 -16.49 19.83 -1.07
C ARG A 119 -16.79 18.80 -2.17
N SER A 120 -15.82 18.58 -3.05
CA SER A 120 -15.94 17.67 -4.20
C SER A 120 -14.75 16.71 -4.20
N ALA A 121 -15.01 15.46 -4.61
CA ALA A 121 -14.00 14.42 -4.79
C ALA A 121 -12.95 14.78 -5.87
N ARG A 122 -13.17 15.84 -6.66
CA ARG A 122 -12.23 16.33 -7.67
C ARG A 122 -11.86 17.80 -7.49
N CYS A 123 -11.74 18.25 -6.24
CA CYS A 123 -11.25 19.60 -5.98
C CYS A 123 -9.75 19.73 -6.30
N LEU A 124 -9.27 20.97 -6.42
CA LEU A 124 -7.86 21.28 -6.69
C LEU A 124 -6.89 20.55 -5.74
N HIS A 125 -7.25 20.44 -4.47
CA HIS A 125 -6.39 19.85 -3.44
C HIS A 125 -6.25 18.34 -3.62
N VAL A 126 -7.35 17.63 -3.87
CA VAL A 126 -7.32 16.18 -4.14
C VAL A 126 -6.49 15.89 -5.39
N LEU A 127 -6.69 16.66 -6.45
CA LEU A 127 -5.88 16.52 -7.68
C LEU A 127 -4.39 16.75 -7.41
N ALA A 128 -4.04 17.74 -6.59
CA ALA A 128 -2.65 17.98 -6.20
C ALA A 128 -2.05 16.82 -5.40
N VAL A 129 -2.83 16.18 -4.51
CA VAL A 129 -2.40 14.99 -3.77
C VAL A 129 -2.18 13.81 -4.71
N PHE A 130 -3.00 13.63 -5.77
CA PHE A 130 -2.74 12.57 -6.76
C PHE A 130 -1.40 12.75 -7.47
N TYR A 131 -1.02 13.97 -7.83
CA TYR A 131 0.31 14.22 -8.41
C TYR A 131 1.44 14.07 -7.39
N ASP A 132 1.27 14.49 -6.14
CA ASP A 132 2.29 14.22 -5.10
C ASP A 132 2.48 12.72 -4.87
N MET A 133 1.38 11.95 -4.85
CA MET A 133 1.44 10.49 -4.76
C MET A 133 2.10 9.86 -6.00
N ALA A 134 1.79 10.35 -7.21
CA ALA A 134 2.46 9.90 -8.43
C ALA A 134 3.98 10.08 -8.32
N ARG A 135 4.46 11.26 -7.89
CA ARG A 135 5.89 11.53 -7.68
C ARG A 135 6.51 10.57 -6.66
N ARG A 136 5.87 10.39 -5.49
CA ARG A 136 6.38 9.49 -4.44
C ARG A 136 6.47 8.03 -4.92
N VAL A 137 5.50 7.60 -5.73
CA VAL A 137 5.47 6.26 -6.31
C VAL A 137 6.48 6.12 -7.44
N ASP A 138 6.68 7.16 -8.25
CA ASP A 138 7.73 7.17 -9.26
C ASP A 138 9.14 7.11 -8.62
N GLU A 139 9.33 7.73 -7.46
CA GLU A 139 10.57 7.67 -6.67
C GLU A 139 10.73 6.31 -5.97
N ASN A 140 9.64 5.69 -5.53
CA ASN A 140 9.62 4.40 -4.86
C ASN A 140 8.40 3.55 -5.31
N PRO A 141 8.51 2.80 -6.41
CA PRO A 141 7.38 2.02 -6.95
C PRO A 141 6.76 1.03 -5.97
N ARG A 142 7.54 0.51 -5.01
CA ARG A 142 7.05 -0.37 -3.94
C ARG A 142 5.88 0.24 -3.16
N LEU A 143 5.86 1.56 -3.02
CA LEU A 143 4.79 2.30 -2.34
C LEU A 143 3.41 2.03 -2.98
N ALA A 144 3.35 1.77 -4.29
CA ALA A 144 2.08 1.47 -4.97
C ALA A 144 1.41 0.19 -4.44
N LEU A 145 2.20 -0.82 -4.04
CA LEU A 145 1.67 -2.04 -3.43
C LEU A 145 1.45 -1.87 -1.93
N GLU A 146 2.36 -1.18 -1.24
CA GLU A 146 2.30 -0.94 0.20
C GLU A 146 1.02 -0.20 0.59
N ILE A 147 0.68 0.89 -0.11
CA ILE A 147 -0.49 1.70 0.18
C ILE A 147 -1.81 0.99 -0.10
N GLN A 148 -1.78 -0.12 -0.84
CA GLN A 148 -2.93 -0.99 -1.06
C GLN A 148 -2.93 -2.21 -0.12
N GLY A 149 -2.04 -2.23 0.88
CA GLY A 149 -2.01 -3.24 1.94
C GLY A 149 -1.34 -4.56 1.57
N TYR A 150 -0.59 -4.63 0.45
CA TYR A 150 0.03 -5.88 -0.02
C TYR A 150 0.89 -6.57 1.06
N PHE A 151 1.78 -5.82 1.71
CA PHE A 151 2.73 -6.38 2.67
C PHE A 151 2.12 -6.73 4.02
N GLN A 152 0.98 -6.14 4.37
CA GLN A 152 0.22 -6.47 5.58
C GLN A 152 -0.57 -7.76 5.37
N ALA A 153 -1.24 -7.89 4.23
CA ALA A 153 -2.00 -9.10 3.90
C ALA A 153 -1.09 -10.33 3.72
N ALA A 154 0.12 -10.16 3.15
CA ALA A 154 1.10 -11.24 3.05
C ALA A 154 1.62 -11.71 4.42
N GLN A 155 1.61 -10.84 5.45
CA GLN A 155 1.98 -11.20 6.81
C GLN A 155 0.86 -11.96 7.53
N ASP A 156 -0.40 -11.58 7.32
CA ASP A 156 -1.57 -12.24 7.91
C ASP A 156 -1.78 -13.68 7.37
N ASP A 157 -1.33 -13.95 6.14
CA ASP A 157 -1.34 -15.29 5.52
C ASP A 157 -0.20 -16.20 5.97
N SER A 158 0.83 -15.65 6.59
CA SER A 158 1.89 -16.45 7.19
C SER A 158 1.29 -17.12 8.42
N PRO A 159 1.31 -18.46 8.55
CA PRO A 159 0.85 -19.10 9.78
C PRO A 159 1.64 -18.47 10.91
N ALA A 160 0.94 -17.80 11.83
CA ALA A 160 1.55 -17.26 13.04
C ALA A 160 2.46 -18.37 13.59
N PRO A 161 3.74 -18.08 13.89
CA PRO A 161 4.58 -19.06 14.56
C PRO A 161 3.76 -19.55 15.74
N VAL A 162 3.38 -20.82 15.72
CA VAL A 162 2.73 -21.42 16.88
C VAL A 162 3.77 -21.26 17.96
N GLU A 163 3.57 -20.28 18.85
CA GLU A 163 4.43 -20.09 20.02
C GLU A 163 4.37 -21.43 20.73
N VAL A 164 5.42 -22.22 20.60
CA VAL A 164 5.61 -23.40 21.42
C VAL A 164 5.60 -22.83 22.84
N PRO A 165 4.59 -23.16 23.66
CA PRO A 165 4.44 -22.51 24.95
C PRO A 165 5.74 -22.72 25.71
N ARG A 166 6.42 -21.62 26.07
CA ARG A 166 7.62 -21.67 26.93
C ARG A 166 7.34 -22.42 28.24
N TRP A 167 6.07 -22.52 28.61
CA TRP A 167 5.57 -23.16 29.80
C TRP A 167 4.59 -24.27 29.44
N VAL A 168 4.93 -25.50 29.84
CA VAL A 168 4.02 -26.64 29.80
C VAL A 168 3.05 -26.51 30.99
N PRO A 169 1.72 -26.49 30.77
CA PRO A 169 0.74 -26.40 31.86
C PRO A 169 0.93 -27.53 32.87
N ILE A 170 0.91 -27.22 34.17
CA ILE A 170 1.24 -28.19 35.22
C ILE A 170 0.31 -29.43 35.22
N ASN A 171 -0.91 -29.27 34.72
CA ASN A 171 -1.92 -30.33 34.57
C ASN A 171 -1.68 -31.28 33.39
N THR A 172 -0.66 -31.03 32.56
CA THR A 172 -0.27 -31.94 31.46
C THR A 172 0.88 -32.87 31.85
N PHE A 173 1.47 -32.69 33.04
CA PHE A 173 2.42 -33.64 33.61
C PHE A 173 1.67 -34.77 34.31
N ASP A 174 2.02 -36.01 33.98
CA ASP A 174 1.62 -37.18 34.76
C ASP A 174 2.68 -37.42 35.87
N PRO A 175 2.31 -37.26 37.15
CA PRO A 175 3.24 -37.46 38.26
C PRO A 175 3.83 -38.88 38.30
N ALA A 176 3.12 -39.88 37.78
CA ALA A 176 3.57 -41.28 37.78
C ALA A 176 4.78 -41.51 36.86
N ASN A 177 4.94 -40.69 35.82
CA ASN A 177 5.98 -40.80 34.82
C ASN A 177 7.04 -39.69 34.92
N TYR A 178 6.81 -38.67 35.76
CA TYR A 178 7.69 -37.51 35.88
C TYR A 178 9.01 -37.82 36.62
N PHE A 179 8.96 -38.69 37.63
CA PHE A 179 10.15 -39.18 38.34
C PHE A 179 10.41 -40.62 37.90
N GLY A 180 10.91 -40.82 36.69
CA GLY A 180 11.32 -42.14 36.23
C GLY A 180 12.29 -42.76 37.24
N VAL A 181 11.82 -43.72 38.05
CA VAL A 181 12.69 -44.51 38.91
C VAL A 181 13.45 -45.43 37.97
N ALA A 182 14.71 -45.07 37.70
CA ALA A 182 15.68 -46.00 37.18
C ALA A 182 15.84 -47.11 38.23
N ARG A 183 15.00 -48.15 38.14
CA ARG A 183 15.29 -49.44 38.76
C ARG A 183 16.43 -50.05 37.97
N THR A 184 17.65 -49.78 38.43
CA THR A 184 18.84 -50.56 38.07
C THR A 184 18.66 -51.95 38.69
N ASP A 185 17.98 -52.85 37.99
CA ASP A 185 18.11 -54.27 38.28
C ASP A 185 19.42 -54.79 37.70
N ALA A 186 20.09 -55.57 38.54
CA ALA A 186 21.50 -55.84 38.50
C ALA A 186 21.95 -56.73 37.33
N LEU A 187 23.22 -56.52 36.95
CA LEU A 187 24.08 -57.52 36.33
C LEU A 187 23.98 -58.86 37.09
N ARG A 188 23.80 -59.98 36.37
CA ARG A 188 24.68 -61.17 36.45
C ARG A 188 24.26 -62.26 35.44
N VAL A 189 25.23 -62.56 34.57
CA VAL A 189 25.65 -63.84 33.94
C VAL A 189 24.56 -64.83 33.53
#